data_AF-A0AAF0DEA0-F1
#
_entry.id   AF-A0AAF0DEA0-F1
#
_cell.length_a   1.000
_cell.length_b   1.000
_cell.length_c   1.000
_cell.angle_alpha   90.00
_cell.angle_beta   90.00
_cell.angle_gamma   90.00
#
_symmetry.space_group_name_H-M   'P 1'
#
loop_
_entity.id
_entity.type
_entity.pdbx_description
1 polymer ?
#
loop_
_entity_poly.entity_id
_entity_poly.type
_entity_poly.pdbx_seq_one_letter_code
_entity_poly.pdbx_strand_id
1 'polypeptide(L)'
;MRSFISILLSGALLASQLHLTCAVPTPRDLAIPPPPADPPKPPKGDGIGPYKSKEASFGDRISKLKFQAMASAADGLGLHNAANNLRHYLDNSGKDLFIPPENMLKDLAGLRNTVQILAQNQASATFKAITGDKGEKAFSSKWTGYYATTTESKDWFYALGGFSVSVTGVVSKTGAKAGTLKYAVHVFDRYNWDNGKSVDIGPFHFEDRELGELHLKGLAREYTVRGTSKVVTVNGFTPGAPIPLPKPKDDDRRD
;
A
#
# COMPACT_ATOMS: atom_id res chain seq x y z
N MET A 1 -52.87 -6.87 86.90
CA MET A 1 -51.41 -7.12 86.92
C MET A 1 -50.93 -7.31 85.49
N ARG A 2 -49.83 -6.62 85.13
CA ARG A 2 -48.96 -6.83 83.95
C ARG A 2 -49.37 -6.21 82.61
N SER A 3 -48.70 -5.08 82.37
CA SER A 3 -48.12 -4.51 81.15
C SER A 3 -48.32 -5.22 79.81
N PHE A 4 -48.68 -4.44 78.78
CA PHE A 4 -48.31 -4.70 77.40
C PHE A 4 -47.68 -3.46 76.78
N ILE A 5 -46.65 -3.75 75.98
CA ILE A 5 -45.57 -2.90 75.50
C ILE A 5 -45.94 -2.24 74.17
N SER A 6 -45.60 -0.96 74.02
CA SER A 6 -45.58 -0.22 72.75
C SER A 6 -44.49 -0.72 71.81
N ILE A 7 -44.84 -0.94 70.53
CA ILE A 7 -43.89 -0.93 69.42
C ILE A 7 -44.52 -0.13 68.27
N LEU A 8 -44.06 1.11 68.09
CA LEU A 8 -44.29 1.92 66.91
C LEU A 8 -43.17 1.62 65.90
N LEU A 9 -43.55 1.16 64.72
CA LEU A 9 -42.64 0.82 63.62
C LEU A 9 -42.36 2.09 62.80
N SER A 10 -41.16 2.66 62.93
CA SER A 10 -40.67 3.74 62.05
C SER A 10 -40.08 3.12 60.78
N GLY A 11 -40.77 3.29 59.65
CA GLY A 11 -40.24 2.98 58.32
C GLY A 11 -39.36 4.14 57.81
N ALA A 12 -38.07 3.89 57.62
CA ALA A 12 -37.17 4.80 56.92
C ALA A 12 -37.22 4.50 55.41
N LEU A 13 -37.64 5.49 54.60
CA LEU A 13 -37.46 5.45 53.14
C LEU A 13 -36.02 5.88 52.79
N LEU A 14 -35.25 4.96 52.22
CA LEU A 14 -33.94 5.25 51.63
C LEU A 14 -34.15 5.51 50.12
N ALA A 15 -34.15 6.78 49.70
CA ALA A 15 -34.19 7.14 48.29
C ALA A 15 -32.78 7.00 47.69
N SER A 16 -32.55 5.94 46.93
CA SER A 16 -31.32 5.73 46.16
C SER A 16 -31.28 6.67 44.94
N GLN A 17 -30.38 7.64 44.94
CA GLN A 17 -30.09 8.48 43.77
C GLN A 17 -29.24 7.71 42.75
N LEU A 18 -29.89 7.08 41.77
CA LEU A 18 -29.21 6.55 40.58
C LEU A 18 -28.70 7.71 39.74
N HIS A 19 -27.39 7.96 39.79
CA HIS A 19 -26.71 8.87 38.87
C HIS A 19 -26.54 8.15 37.54
N LEU A 20 -27.39 8.44 36.57
CA LEU A 20 -27.18 8.06 35.17
C LEU A 20 -26.00 8.89 34.62
N THR A 21 -24.80 8.34 34.69
CA THR A 21 -23.68 8.87 33.91
C THR A 21 -23.88 8.46 32.45
N CYS A 22 -24.44 9.36 31.64
CA CYS A 22 -24.34 9.26 30.19
C CYS A 22 -22.86 9.43 29.82
N ALA A 23 -22.15 8.32 29.61
CA ALA A 23 -20.84 8.35 28.97
C ALA A 23 -21.05 8.85 27.53
N VAL A 24 -20.71 10.11 27.27
CA VAL A 24 -20.63 10.64 25.91
C VAL A 24 -19.53 9.84 25.20
N PRO A 25 -19.83 9.13 24.10
CA PRO A 25 -18.79 8.46 23.34
C PRO A 25 -17.76 9.49 22.91
N THR A 26 -16.49 9.29 23.26
CA THR A 26 -15.42 10.14 22.75
C THR A 26 -15.47 10.08 21.22
N PRO A 27 -15.49 11.22 20.50
CA PRO A 27 -15.44 11.22 19.05
C PRO A 27 -14.23 10.40 18.60
N ARG A 28 -14.45 9.34 17.83
CA ARG A 28 -13.37 8.54 17.27
C ARG A 28 -12.71 9.34 16.15
N ASP A 29 -11.40 9.57 16.24
CA ASP A 29 -10.59 10.12 15.14
C ASP A 29 -11.00 9.47 13.82
N LEU A 30 -11.20 10.27 12.77
CA LEU A 30 -11.51 9.73 11.46
C LEU A 30 -10.37 8.82 10.98
N ALA A 31 -10.71 7.61 10.54
CA ALA A 31 -9.73 6.64 10.06
C ALA A 31 -9.25 6.99 8.65
N ILE A 32 -7.98 6.66 8.36
CA ILE A 32 -7.43 6.76 7.00
C ILE A 32 -8.16 5.76 6.11
N PRO A 33 -8.69 6.19 4.94
CA PRO A 33 -9.32 5.27 3.99
C PRO A 33 -8.36 4.15 3.55
N PRO A 34 -8.87 2.96 3.19
CA PRO A 34 -8.06 1.95 2.52
C PRO A 34 -7.59 2.46 1.14
N PRO A 35 -6.63 1.78 0.49
CA PRO A 35 -6.27 2.08 -0.89
C PRO A 35 -7.52 2.16 -1.79
N PRO A 36 -7.49 2.99 -2.87
CA PRO A 36 -8.56 2.98 -3.86
C PRO A 36 -8.75 1.59 -4.46
N ALA A 37 -9.93 1.32 -5.00
CA ALA A 37 -10.16 0.11 -5.77
C ALA A 37 -9.11 -0.03 -6.90
N ASP A 38 -8.74 -1.28 -7.21
CA ASP A 38 -7.72 -1.57 -8.22
C ASP A 38 -8.03 -0.87 -9.55
N PRO A 39 -7.00 -0.39 -10.27
CA PRO A 39 -7.18 0.08 -11.64
C PRO A 39 -7.96 -0.94 -12.48
N PRO A 40 -8.87 -0.49 -13.37
CA PRO A 40 -9.63 -1.41 -14.23
C PRO A 40 -8.69 -2.17 -15.19
N LYS A 41 -9.11 -3.36 -15.62
CA LYS A 41 -8.37 -4.11 -16.65
C LYS A 41 -8.35 -3.36 -17.99
N PRO A 42 -7.22 -3.37 -18.73
CA PRO A 42 -7.21 -2.81 -20.07
C PRO A 42 -8.25 -3.54 -20.95
N PRO A 43 -8.97 -2.83 -21.83
CA PRO A 43 -10.01 -3.44 -22.67
C PRO A 43 -9.50 -4.58 -23.57
N LYS A 44 -8.23 -4.55 -23.95
CA LYS A 44 -7.59 -5.55 -24.83
C LYS A 44 -7.14 -6.82 -24.09
N GLY A 45 -7.38 -6.92 -22.78
CA GLY A 45 -6.82 -7.96 -21.93
C GLY A 45 -5.68 -7.45 -21.07
N ASP A 46 -5.26 -8.29 -20.15
CA ASP A 46 -4.28 -8.01 -19.11
C ASP A 46 -3.35 -9.22 -19.08
N GLY A 47 -2.10 -9.06 -19.54
CA GLY A 47 -1.16 -10.16 -19.73
C GLY A 47 -1.34 -10.95 -21.04
N ILE A 48 -0.58 -12.03 -21.15
CA ILE A 48 -0.45 -12.85 -22.36
C ILE A 48 -1.69 -13.73 -22.67
N GLY A 49 -2.56 -13.96 -21.69
CA GLY A 49 -3.75 -14.80 -21.83
C GLY A 49 -4.01 -15.70 -20.61
N PRO A 50 -4.99 -16.61 -20.68
CA PRO A 50 -5.41 -17.41 -19.53
C PRO A 50 -4.33 -18.37 -19.04
N TYR A 51 -4.16 -18.42 -17.71
CA TYR A 51 -3.27 -19.34 -17.01
C TYR A 51 -3.53 -20.80 -17.39
N LYS A 52 -2.46 -21.56 -17.66
CA LYS A 52 -2.53 -23.00 -17.98
C LYS A 52 -3.53 -23.32 -19.11
N SER A 53 -3.60 -22.45 -20.12
CA SER A 53 -4.41 -22.66 -21.33
C SER A 53 -3.72 -23.55 -22.38
N LYS A 54 -2.43 -23.85 -22.21
CA LYS A 54 -1.63 -24.71 -23.08
C LYS A 54 -0.94 -25.80 -22.28
N GLU A 55 -0.70 -26.95 -22.91
CA GLU A 55 0.05 -28.05 -22.30
C GLU A 55 1.55 -27.76 -22.25
N ALA A 56 2.17 -28.04 -21.10
CA ALA A 56 3.60 -27.89 -20.88
C ALA A 56 4.41 -29.05 -21.48
N SER A 57 5.48 -28.72 -22.19
CA SER A 57 6.48 -29.66 -22.69
C SER A 57 7.66 -29.80 -21.72
N PHE A 58 8.55 -30.77 -21.97
CA PHE A 58 9.83 -30.86 -21.26
C PHE A 58 10.70 -29.62 -21.50
N GLY A 59 10.71 -29.08 -22.73
CA GLY A 59 11.44 -27.86 -23.08
C GLY A 59 11.02 -26.66 -22.23
N ASP A 60 9.71 -26.52 -21.96
CA ASP A 60 9.20 -25.42 -21.13
C ASP A 60 9.69 -25.50 -19.67
N ARG A 61 9.91 -26.72 -19.16
CA ARG A 61 10.49 -26.92 -17.82
C ARG A 61 11.96 -26.54 -17.77
N ILE A 62 12.71 -26.79 -18.85
CA ILE A 62 14.09 -26.31 -18.99
C ILE A 62 14.12 -24.79 -19.08
N SER A 63 13.18 -24.18 -19.82
CA SER A 63 13.02 -22.72 -19.85
C SER A 63 12.74 -22.15 -18.47
N LYS A 64 11.87 -22.78 -17.66
CA LYS A 64 11.68 -22.38 -16.26
C LYS A 64 12.99 -22.42 -15.46
N LEU A 65 13.80 -23.46 -15.61
CA LEU A 65 15.10 -23.57 -14.93
C LEU A 65 16.07 -22.45 -15.36
N LYS A 66 16.08 -22.07 -16.64
CA LYS A 66 16.83 -20.90 -17.15
C LYS A 66 16.47 -19.64 -16.35
N PHE A 67 15.18 -19.34 -16.18
CA PHE A 67 14.73 -18.16 -15.44
C PHE A 67 15.00 -18.23 -13.94
N GLN A 68 15.01 -19.43 -13.34
CA GLN A 68 15.44 -19.60 -11.95
C GLN A 68 16.93 -19.30 -11.76
N ALA A 69 17.77 -19.75 -12.69
CA ALA A 69 19.20 -19.43 -12.70
C ALA A 69 19.44 -17.93 -12.89
N MET A 70 18.67 -17.30 -13.77
CA MET A 70 18.73 -15.85 -13.97
C MET A 70 18.32 -15.06 -12.74
N ALA A 71 17.24 -15.43 -12.06
CA ALA A 71 16.85 -14.77 -10.82
C ALA A 71 17.98 -14.84 -9.78
N SER A 72 18.69 -15.97 -9.73
CA SER A 72 19.87 -16.14 -8.87
C SER A 72 21.05 -15.26 -9.30
N ALA A 73 21.30 -15.13 -10.61
CA ALA A 73 22.32 -14.23 -11.13
C ALA A 73 22.00 -12.75 -10.85
N ALA A 74 20.74 -12.33 -11.08
CA ALA A 74 20.27 -10.98 -10.79
C ALA A 74 20.45 -10.62 -9.31
N ASP A 75 20.12 -11.56 -8.41
CA ASP A 75 20.32 -11.42 -6.97
C ASP A 75 21.81 -11.23 -6.62
N GLY A 76 22.70 -12.02 -7.24
CA GLY A 76 24.15 -11.88 -7.08
C GLY A 76 24.72 -10.56 -7.64
N LEU A 77 24.01 -9.90 -8.54
CA LEU A 77 24.35 -8.56 -9.07
C LEU A 77 23.72 -7.41 -8.26
N GLY A 78 23.06 -7.72 -7.13
CA GLY A 78 22.40 -6.72 -6.28
C GLY A 78 21.03 -6.27 -6.77
N LEU A 79 20.44 -6.96 -7.76
CA LEU A 79 19.08 -6.70 -8.26
C LEU A 79 18.07 -7.53 -7.47
N HIS A 80 18.05 -7.31 -6.15
CA HIS A 80 17.31 -8.15 -5.21
C HIS A 80 15.79 -8.10 -5.42
N ASN A 81 15.23 -6.91 -5.67
CA ASN A 81 13.79 -6.78 -5.92
C ASN A 81 13.40 -7.45 -7.25
N ALA A 82 14.22 -7.32 -8.28
CA ALA A 82 13.99 -7.98 -9.57
C ALA A 82 14.04 -9.50 -9.43
N ALA A 83 15.08 -10.02 -8.76
CA ALA A 83 15.21 -11.44 -8.48
C ALA A 83 14.01 -12.00 -7.70
N ASN A 84 13.55 -11.28 -6.67
CA ASN A 84 12.44 -11.72 -5.84
C ASN A 84 11.10 -11.72 -6.58
N ASN A 85 10.82 -10.71 -7.40
CA ASN A 85 9.62 -10.69 -8.25
C ASN A 85 9.63 -11.86 -9.26
N LEU A 86 10.76 -12.07 -9.93
CA LEU A 86 10.90 -13.19 -10.87
C LEU A 86 10.76 -14.56 -10.18
N ARG A 87 11.36 -14.75 -9.00
CA ARG A 87 11.18 -15.99 -8.21
C ARG A 87 9.73 -16.21 -7.82
N HIS A 88 9.03 -15.16 -7.39
CA HIS A 88 7.62 -15.24 -7.01
C HIS A 88 6.73 -15.61 -8.21
N TYR A 89 7.00 -15.02 -9.38
CA TYR A 89 6.35 -15.42 -10.64
C TYR A 89 6.56 -16.91 -10.94
N LEU A 90 7.81 -17.38 -10.85
CA LEU A 90 8.21 -18.76 -11.14
C LEU A 90 7.73 -19.77 -10.08
N ASP A 91 7.43 -19.33 -8.85
CA ASP A 91 6.77 -20.16 -7.82
C ASP A 91 5.36 -20.58 -8.23
N ASN A 92 4.77 -19.90 -9.24
CA ASN A 92 3.53 -20.31 -9.91
C ASN A 92 2.29 -20.26 -9.00
N SER A 93 2.37 -19.62 -7.84
CA SER A 93 1.25 -19.52 -6.90
C SER A 93 0.17 -18.54 -7.36
N GLY A 94 0.57 -17.45 -8.02
CA GLY A 94 -0.33 -16.34 -8.39
C GLY A 94 -0.86 -15.55 -7.19
N LYS A 95 -0.27 -15.75 -6.01
CA LYS A 95 -0.61 -14.99 -4.80
C LYS A 95 -0.12 -13.57 -4.94
N ASP A 96 -0.82 -12.63 -4.32
CA ASP A 96 -0.37 -11.24 -4.27
C ASP A 96 1.01 -11.13 -3.59
N LEU A 97 1.85 -10.26 -4.13
CA LEU A 97 3.14 -9.91 -3.54
C LEU A 97 3.02 -8.55 -2.84
N PHE A 98 3.43 -8.49 -1.59
CA PHE A 98 3.37 -7.26 -0.79
C PHE A 98 4.74 -6.60 -0.70
N ILE A 99 4.84 -5.35 -1.17
CA ILE A 99 6.07 -4.56 -1.18
C ILE A 99 5.90 -3.32 -0.29
N PRO A 100 6.83 -3.03 0.64
CA PRO A 100 6.82 -1.79 1.40
C PRO A 100 7.13 -0.58 0.50
N PRO A 101 6.19 0.38 0.33
CA PRO A 101 6.44 1.57 -0.50
C PRO A 101 7.64 2.40 -0.02
N GLU A 102 8.00 2.32 1.26
CA GLU A 102 9.19 2.96 1.84
C GLU A 102 10.49 2.55 1.12
N ASN A 103 10.60 1.28 0.72
CA ASN A 103 11.79 0.79 0.00
C ASN A 103 11.84 1.39 -1.41
N MET A 104 10.70 1.49 -2.09
CA MET A 104 10.62 2.14 -3.40
C MET A 104 10.95 3.63 -3.30
N LEU A 105 10.40 4.32 -2.29
CA LEU A 105 10.67 5.74 -2.04
C LEU A 105 12.13 6.01 -1.68
N LYS A 106 12.81 5.08 -1.01
CA LYS A 106 14.25 5.19 -0.73
C LYS A 106 15.06 5.27 -2.03
N ASP A 107 14.73 4.43 -3.00
CA ASP A 107 15.57 4.20 -4.18
C ASP A 107 15.12 5.03 -5.41
N LEU A 108 13.86 5.48 -5.46
CA LEU A 108 13.28 6.20 -6.61
C LEU A 108 13.04 7.67 -6.28
N ALA A 109 13.97 8.54 -6.68
CA ALA A 109 13.91 9.97 -6.38
C ALA A 109 12.73 10.69 -7.05
N GLY A 110 12.40 10.34 -8.28
CA GLY A 110 11.22 10.84 -8.99
C GLY A 110 9.94 10.41 -8.29
N LEU A 111 9.86 9.18 -7.80
CA LEU A 111 8.68 8.68 -7.06
C LEU A 111 8.48 9.48 -5.77
N ARG A 112 9.55 9.81 -5.05
CA ARG A 112 9.49 10.70 -3.88
C ARG A 112 8.83 12.03 -4.23
N ASN A 113 9.26 12.66 -5.31
CA ASN A 113 8.70 13.93 -5.76
C ASN A 113 7.21 13.78 -6.14
N THR A 114 6.86 12.73 -6.88
CA THR A 114 5.46 12.44 -7.26
C THR A 114 4.57 12.26 -6.04
N VAL A 115 4.99 11.46 -5.06
CA VAL A 115 4.22 11.20 -3.83
C VAL A 115 4.08 12.47 -3.00
N GLN A 116 5.16 13.25 -2.84
CA GLN A 116 5.13 14.49 -2.07
C GLN A 116 4.15 15.49 -2.69
N ILE A 117 4.21 15.71 -4.01
CA ILE A 117 3.28 16.59 -4.74
C ILE A 117 1.84 16.08 -4.60
N LEU A 118 1.62 14.78 -4.79
CA LEU A 118 0.28 14.18 -4.75
C LEU A 118 -0.35 14.34 -3.36
N ALA A 119 0.36 13.97 -2.30
CA ALA A 119 -0.17 14.08 -0.94
C ALA A 119 -0.30 15.54 -0.48
N GLN A 120 0.61 16.45 -0.88
CA GLN A 120 0.50 17.87 -0.57
C GLN A 120 -0.75 18.49 -1.23
N ASN A 121 -1.00 18.17 -2.50
CA ASN A 121 -2.16 18.67 -3.23
C ASN A 121 -3.47 18.15 -2.63
N GLN A 122 -3.56 16.84 -2.35
CA GLN A 122 -4.76 16.25 -1.75
C GLN A 122 -5.03 16.78 -0.34
N ALA A 123 -4.00 16.85 0.51
CA ALA A 123 -4.15 17.40 1.87
C ALA A 123 -4.55 18.88 1.84
N SER A 124 -3.93 19.69 0.97
CA SER A 124 -4.24 21.12 0.87
C SER A 124 -5.66 21.37 0.35
N ALA A 125 -6.11 20.62 -0.66
CA ALA A 125 -7.48 20.70 -1.15
C ALA A 125 -8.50 20.27 -0.08
N THR A 126 -8.19 19.19 0.64
CA THR A 126 -9.05 18.66 1.71
C THR A 126 -9.15 19.63 2.87
N PHE A 127 -8.04 20.25 3.29
CA PHE A 127 -8.04 21.29 4.32
C PHE A 127 -8.94 22.46 3.93
N LYS A 128 -8.83 22.97 2.70
CA LYS A 128 -9.66 24.08 2.20
C LYS A 128 -11.15 23.71 2.15
N ALA A 129 -11.47 22.43 1.96
CA ALA A 129 -12.84 21.94 1.89
C ALA A 129 -13.51 21.70 3.26
N ILE A 130 -12.77 21.78 4.38
CA ILE A 130 -13.34 21.75 5.73
C ILE A 130 -13.89 23.15 6.03
N THR A 131 -15.21 23.27 6.24
CA THR A 131 -15.87 24.52 6.59
C THR A 131 -15.61 24.90 8.05
N GLY A 132 -15.36 26.17 8.31
CA GLY A 132 -14.99 26.65 9.65
C GLY A 132 -13.55 26.35 10.04
N ASP A 133 -13.23 26.65 11.31
CA ASP A 133 -11.87 26.60 11.85
C ASP A 133 -11.50 25.25 12.47
N LYS A 134 -12.48 24.34 12.60
CA LYS A 134 -12.30 23.00 13.18
C LYS A 134 -13.10 21.97 12.40
N GLY A 135 -12.56 20.76 12.30
CA GLY A 135 -13.23 19.63 11.65
C GLY A 135 -12.25 18.66 11.03
N GLU A 136 -12.71 17.48 10.64
CA GLU A 136 -11.90 16.46 9.99
C GLU A 136 -12.50 16.05 8.66
N LYS A 137 -11.63 15.72 7.69
CA LYS A 137 -12.07 15.17 6.41
C LYS A 137 -11.02 14.23 5.85
N ALA A 138 -11.49 13.08 5.38
CA ALA A 138 -10.68 12.09 4.69
C ALA A 138 -10.55 12.42 3.20
N PHE A 139 -9.48 11.92 2.59
CA PHE A 139 -9.26 11.97 1.15
C PHE A 139 -8.67 10.66 0.65
N SER A 140 -8.88 10.43 -0.66
CA SER A 140 -8.27 9.36 -1.42
C SER A 140 -7.93 9.91 -2.80
N SER A 141 -6.66 9.83 -3.20
CA SER A 141 -6.28 10.16 -4.57
C SER A 141 -6.74 9.05 -5.53
N LYS A 142 -6.79 9.38 -6.83
CA LYS A 142 -6.79 8.35 -7.87
C LYS A 142 -5.40 7.70 -7.96
N TRP A 143 -5.33 6.53 -8.61
CA TRP A 143 -4.07 5.94 -9.05
C TRP A 143 -3.39 6.83 -10.08
N THR A 144 -2.08 7.02 -9.92
CA THR A 144 -1.20 7.74 -10.84
C THR A 144 -0.10 6.80 -11.29
N GLY A 145 0.13 6.70 -12.60
CA GLY A 145 1.22 5.88 -13.13
C GLY A 145 2.59 6.47 -12.80
N TYR A 146 3.55 5.60 -12.52
CA TYR A 146 4.97 5.91 -12.38
C TYR A 146 5.77 4.86 -13.14
N TYR A 147 6.90 5.26 -13.70
CA TYR A 147 7.82 4.34 -14.38
C TYR A 147 9.21 4.52 -13.79
N ALA A 148 9.71 3.51 -13.09
CA ALA A 148 11.09 3.47 -12.62
C ALA A 148 12.02 3.49 -13.84
N THR A 149 13.15 4.19 -13.74
CA THR A 149 14.15 4.24 -14.81
C THR A 149 15.43 3.55 -14.37
N THR A 150 16.21 3.03 -15.32
CA THR A 150 17.52 2.42 -15.03
C THR A 150 18.52 3.40 -14.41
N THR A 151 18.32 4.70 -14.63
CA THR A 151 19.14 5.78 -14.04
C THR A 151 18.83 5.99 -12.57
N GLU A 152 17.57 5.83 -12.17
CA GLU A 152 17.16 5.92 -10.76
C GLU A 152 17.47 4.63 -10.00
N SER A 153 17.01 3.49 -10.52
CA SER A 153 17.26 2.19 -9.93
C SER A 153 17.08 1.09 -10.98
N LYS A 154 18.18 0.43 -11.35
CA LYS A 154 18.12 -0.78 -12.19
C LYS A 154 17.29 -1.87 -11.54
N ASP A 155 17.37 -2.01 -10.22
CA ASP A 155 16.64 -3.03 -9.48
C ASP A 155 15.12 -2.83 -9.63
N TRP A 156 14.59 -1.64 -9.29
CA TRP A 156 13.16 -1.37 -9.46
C TRP A 156 12.70 -1.30 -10.91
N PHE A 157 13.56 -0.86 -11.83
CA PHE A 157 13.30 -0.90 -13.27
C PHE A 157 13.04 -2.33 -13.74
N TYR A 158 13.90 -3.29 -13.39
CA TYR A 158 13.71 -4.69 -13.77
C TYR A 158 12.69 -5.42 -12.90
N ALA A 159 12.43 -4.93 -11.68
CA ALA A 159 11.47 -5.56 -10.77
C ALA A 159 10.02 -5.28 -11.14
N LEU A 160 9.69 -4.07 -11.62
CA LEU A 160 8.31 -3.68 -11.94
C LEU A 160 8.25 -2.81 -13.21
N GLY A 161 9.27 -1.96 -13.42
CA GLY A 161 9.24 -0.96 -14.48
C GLY A 161 8.13 0.07 -14.22
N GLY A 162 6.96 -0.15 -14.81
CA GLY A 162 5.77 0.67 -14.60
C GLY A 162 4.91 0.17 -13.45
N PHE A 163 4.40 1.06 -12.62
CA PHE A 163 3.44 0.73 -11.55
C PHE A 163 2.55 1.93 -11.24
N SER A 164 1.52 1.73 -10.42
CA SER A 164 0.59 2.77 -9.98
C SER A 164 0.85 3.16 -8.52
N VAL A 165 0.75 4.45 -8.23
CA VAL A 165 0.83 5.01 -6.88
C VAL A 165 -0.43 5.80 -6.51
N SER A 166 -0.87 5.72 -5.26
CA SER A 166 -1.93 6.56 -4.71
C SER A 166 -1.64 6.96 -3.27
N VAL A 167 -2.38 7.94 -2.75
CA VAL A 167 -2.28 8.40 -1.36
C VAL A 167 -3.67 8.55 -0.76
N THR A 168 -3.80 8.13 0.49
CA THR A 168 -5.01 8.29 1.29
C THR A 168 -4.65 8.97 2.59
N GLY A 169 -5.59 9.69 3.18
CA GLY A 169 -5.31 10.36 4.44
C GLY A 169 -6.51 11.05 5.06
N VAL A 170 -6.24 11.67 6.20
CA VAL A 170 -7.17 12.47 6.98
C VAL A 170 -6.49 13.77 7.32
N VAL A 171 -7.20 14.87 7.08
CA VAL A 171 -6.83 16.20 7.53
C VAL A 171 -7.75 16.60 8.68
N SER A 172 -7.18 17.03 9.80
CA SER A 172 -7.92 17.57 10.94
C SER A 172 -7.54 19.04 11.13
N LYS A 173 -8.49 19.96 10.93
CA LYS A 173 -8.33 21.38 11.26
C LYS A 173 -8.44 21.60 12.75
N THR A 174 -7.46 22.31 13.31
CA THR A 174 -7.48 22.79 14.70
C THR A 174 -7.58 24.31 14.79
N GLY A 175 -7.39 25.02 13.66
CA GLY A 175 -7.68 26.44 13.47
C GLY A 175 -7.71 26.82 11.99
N ALA A 176 -7.93 28.11 11.69
CA ALA A 176 -8.09 28.62 10.32
C ALA A 176 -6.92 28.28 9.37
N LYS A 177 -5.70 28.16 9.90
CA LYS A 177 -4.46 27.97 9.12
C LYS A 177 -3.66 26.73 9.50
N ALA A 178 -4.09 25.96 10.50
CA ALA A 178 -3.30 24.88 11.07
C ALA A 178 -4.16 23.64 11.37
N GLY A 179 -3.52 22.48 11.30
CA GLY A 179 -4.15 21.21 11.58
C GLY A 179 -3.16 20.08 11.77
N THR A 180 -3.65 18.86 11.64
CA THR A 180 -2.85 17.65 11.53
C THR A 180 -3.16 16.95 10.21
N LEU A 181 -2.18 16.21 9.70
CA LEU A 181 -2.33 15.33 8.55
C LEU A 181 -1.86 13.94 8.96
N LYS A 182 -2.69 12.92 8.75
CA LYS A 182 -2.29 11.52 8.78
C LYS A 182 -2.47 10.95 7.37
N TYR A 183 -1.45 10.36 6.76
CA TYR A 183 -1.58 9.82 5.40
C TYR A 183 -0.72 8.58 5.17
N ALA A 184 -1.11 7.77 4.19
CA ALA A 184 -0.39 6.59 3.72
C ALA A 184 -0.23 6.61 2.20
N VAL A 185 0.81 5.92 1.71
CA VAL A 185 1.12 5.74 0.30
C VAL A 185 0.78 4.31 -0.09
N HIS A 186 0.18 4.12 -1.25
CA HIS A 186 -0.14 2.80 -1.77
C HIS A 186 0.51 2.58 -3.13
N VAL A 187 0.92 1.35 -3.37
CA VAL A 187 1.47 0.89 -4.64
C VAL A 187 0.59 -0.25 -5.16
N PHE A 188 0.37 -0.24 -6.46
CA PHE A 188 -0.33 -1.31 -7.17
C PHE A 188 0.38 -1.58 -8.49
N ASP A 189 0.60 -2.86 -8.78
CA ASP A 189 0.97 -3.28 -10.12
C ASP A 189 0.35 -4.64 -10.44
N ARG A 190 0.13 -4.91 -11.73
CA ARG A 190 -0.19 -6.25 -12.19
C ARG A 190 1.04 -6.78 -12.89
N TYR A 191 1.69 -7.71 -12.20
CA TYR A 191 2.87 -8.36 -12.71
C TYR A 191 2.47 -9.37 -13.77
N ASN A 192 2.28 -8.85 -14.98
CA ASN A 192 1.86 -9.56 -16.17
C ASN A 192 2.98 -9.51 -17.23
N TRP A 193 2.93 -10.44 -18.18
CA TRP A 193 3.88 -10.46 -19.29
C TRP A 193 3.10 -10.38 -20.59
N ASP A 194 3.40 -9.41 -21.44
CA ASP A 194 2.72 -9.20 -22.72
C ASP A 194 3.60 -9.66 -23.89
N ASN A 195 3.02 -9.82 -25.08
CA ASN A 195 3.78 -10.12 -26.29
C ASN A 195 4.40 -8.82 -26.86
N GLY A 196 5.68 -8.85 -27.27
CA GLY A 196 6.31 -7.80 -28.08
C GLY A 196 7.23 -6.81 -27.35
N LYS A 197 7.65 -7.12 -26.13
CA LYS A 197 8.70 -6.38 -25.40
C LYS A 197 9.89 -7.29 -25.16
N SER A 198 11.08 -6.70 -25.10
CA SER A 198 12.31 -7.38 -24.71
C SER A 198 13.09 -6.51 -23.74
N VAL A 199 13.87 -7.17 -22.89
CA VAL A 199 14.69 -6.54 -21.86
C VAL A 199 16.06 -7.20 -21.90
N ASP A 200 17.11 -6.38 -21.84
CA ASP A 200 18.48 -6.85 -21.65
C ASP A 200 18.89 -6.65 -20.19
N ILE A 201 19.38 -7.70 -19.54
CA ILE A 201 20.02 -7.63 -18.22
C ILE A 201 21.44 -8.17 -18.34
N GLY A 202 22.41 -7.27 -18.45
CA GLY A 202 23.82 -7.65 -18.63
C GLY A 202 24.03 -8.41 -19.95
N PRO A 203 24.66 -9.60 -19.95
CA PRO A 203 24.91 -10.37 -21.17
C PRO A 203 23.68 -11.13 -21.69
N PHE A 204 22.52 -10.97 -21.06
CA PHE A 204 21.35 -11.79 -21.33
C PHE A 204 20.23 -10.94 -21.96
N HIS A 205 19.78 -11.38 -23.13
CA HIS A 205 18.62 -10.84 -23.84
C HIS A 205 17.38 -11.66 -23.55
N PHE A 206 16.25 -11.01 -23.31
CA PHE A 206 14.98 -11.65 -22.98
C PHE A 206 13.85 -11.08 -23.79
N GLU A 207 12.98 -11.95 -24.30
CA GLU A 207 11.68 -11.56 -24.79
C GLU A 207 10.63 -11.84 -23.72
N ASP A 208 9.77 -10.86 -23.43
CA ASP A 208 8.63 -11.00 -22.50
C ASP A 208 7.74 -12.20 -22.86
N ARG A 209 7.72 -12.58 -24.14
CA ARG A 209 7.04 -13.76 -24.66
C ARG A 209 7.48 -15.07 -24.00
N GLU A 210 8.78 -15.23 -23.70
CA GLU A 210 9.28 -16.48 -23.10
C GLU A 210 8.71 -16.70 -21.68
N LEU A 211 8.61 -15.62 -20.89
CA LEU A 211 7.99 -15.67 -19.56
C LEU A 211 6.47 -15.85 -19.70
N GLY A 212 5.82 -15.13 -20.62
CA GLY A 212 4.41 -15.30 -20.92
C GLY A 212 4.03 -16.74 -21.31
N GLU A 213 4.85 -17.44 -22.10
CA GLU A 213 4.57 -18.85 -22.40
C GLU A 213 4.62 -19.72 -21.14
N LEU A 214 5.49 -19.46 -20.16
CA LEU A 214 5.43 -20.19 -18.88
C LEU A 214 4.07 -20.01 -18.16
N HIS A 215 3.44 -18.83 -18.28
CA HIS A 215 2.08 -18.60 -17.77
C HIS A 215 1.03 -19.44 -18.48
N LEU A 216 1.02 -19.37 -19.81
CA LEU A 216 0.08 -20.12 -20.64
C LEU A 216 0.25 -21.63 -20.42
N LYS A 217 1.46 -22.08 -20.09
CA LYS A 217 1.82 -23.48 -19.86
C LYS A 217 1.62 -23.94 -18.40
N GLY A 218 1.19 -23.04 -17.51
CA GLY A 218 0.95 -23.35 -16.11
C GLY A 218 2.22 -23.62 -15.30
N LEU A 219 3.37 -23.09 -15.73
CA LEU A 219 4.67 -23.25 -15.09
C LEU A 219 5.11 -22.05 -14.26
N ALA A 220 4.54 -20.88 -14.53
CA ALA A 220 4.69 -19.64 -13.78
C ALA A 220 3.35 -18.90 -13.76
N ARG A 221 3.13 -17.96 -12.82
CA ARG A 221 1.81 -17.34 -12.67
C ARG A 221 1.90 -15.85 -12.43
N GLU A 222 1.22 -15.09 -13.29
CA GLU A 222 1.01 -13.65 -13.11
C GLU A 222 0.30 -13.39 -11.78
N TYR A 223 0.59 -12.25 -11.17
CA TYR A 223 0.10 -11.89 -9.84
C TYR A 223 -0.08 -10.38 -9.70
N THR A 224 -0.68 -9.96 -8.59
CA THR A 224 -0.80 -8.53 -8.26
C THR A 224 0.25 -8.14 -7.22
N VAL A 225 0.92 -7.03 -7.45
CA VAL A 225 1.79 -6.37 -6.48
C VAL A 225 0.97 -5.35 -5.72
N ARG A 226 1.06 -5.34 -4.39
CA ARG A 226 0.40 -4.38 -3.53
C ARG A 226 1.38 -3.81 -2.51
N GLY A 227 1.21 -2.55 -2.17
CA GLY A 227 1.99 -1.91 -1.12
C GLY A 227 1.14 -0.92 -0.35
N THR A 228 1.34 -0.84 0.96
CA THR A 228 0.81 0.25 1.79
C THR A 228 1.91 0.64 2.78
N SER A 229 2.27 1.91 2.76
CA SER A 229 3.26 2.44 3.68
C SER A 229 2.70 2.51 5.09
N LYS A 230 3.60 2.66 6.05
CA LYS A 230 3.27 3.20 7.36
C LYS A 230 2.59 4.56 7.22
N VAL A 231 1.77 4.88 8.21
CA VAL A 231 1.12 6.18 8.33
C VAL A 231 2.16 7.23 8.73
N VAL A 232 2.20 8.31 7.96
CA VAL A 232 2.92 9.52 8.31
C VAL A 232 1.98 10.46 9.05
N THR A 233 2.42 10.96 10.21
CA THR A 233 1.69 11.98 10.97
C THR A 233 2.46 13.30 10.92
N VAL A 234 1.79 14.37 10.48
CA VAL A 234 2.30 15.73 10.44
C VAL A 234 1.53 16.57 11.43
N ASN A 235 2.18 16.92 12.54
CA ASN A 235 1.63 17.87 13.50
C ASN A 235 1.87 19.30 13.00
N GLY A 236 0.87 20.17 13.10
CA GLY A 236 0.98 21.54 12.60
C GLY A 236 1.00 21.62 11.08
N PHE A 237 0.30 20.72 10.39
CA PHE A 237 0.13 20.79 8.94
C PHE A 237 -0.46 22.14 8.53
N THR A 238 0.17 22.78 7.55
CA THR A 238 -0.31 24.00 6.90
C THR A 238 -0.45 23.75 5.40
N PRO A 239 -1.55 24.19 4.75
CA PRO A 239 -1.73 24.00 3.32
C PRO A 239 -0.58 24.60 2.51
N GLY A 240 -0.04 23.82 1.57
CA GLY A 240 1.09 24.25 0.75
C GLY A 240 2.47 24.06 1.38
N ALA A 241 2.58 23.65 2.64
CA ALA A 241 3.88 23.27 3.20
C ALA A 241 4.36 21.90 2.68
N PRO A 242 5.68 21.70 2.54
CA PRO A 242 6.25 20.38 2.28
C PRO A 242 5.83 19.38 3.36
N ILE A 243 5.46 18.18 2.93
CA ILE A 243 5.10 17.08 3.82
C ILE A 243 6.22 16.03 3.84
N PRO A 244 6.54 15.45 5.01
CA PRO A 244 7.52 14.37 5.11
C PRO A 244 7.00 13.11 4.42
N LEU A 245 7.90 12.33 3.82
CA LEU A 245 7.59 11.03 3.23
C LEU A 245 7.61 9.90 4.27
N PRO A 246 6.91 8.77 4.02
CA PRO A 246 7.08 7.56 4.80
C PRO A 246 8.55 7.12 4.79
N LYS A 247 9.06 6.81 5.98
CA LYS A 247 10.43 6.31 6.14
C LYS A 247 10.41 4.80 6.42
N PRO A 248 11.39 4.04 5.91
CA PRO A 248 11.62 2.67 6.36
C PRO A 248 11.68 2.65 7.90
N LYS A 249 11.42 1.48 8.52
CA LYS A 249 11.81 1.32 9.92
C LYS A 249 13.30 1.66 9.97
N ASP A 250 13.74 2.53 10.89
CA ASP A 250 15.16 2.66 11.15
C ASP A 250 15.67 1.23 11.34
N ASP A 251 16.60 0.84 10.46
CA ASP A 251 17.39 -0.36 10.67
C ASP A 251 17.95 -0.21 12.08
N ASP A 252 17.54 -1.10 12.97
CA ASP A 252 18.19 -1.33 14.25
C ASP A 252 19.56 -1.92 13.87
N ARG A 253 20.43 -1.05 13.32
CA ARG A 253 21.83 -1.31 13.02
C ARG A 253 22.48 -1.61 14.35
N ARG A 254 22.42 -2.89 14.71
CA ARG A 254 23.47 -3.54 15.44
C ARG A 254 24.42 -4.11 14.39
N ASP A 255 25.47 -3.34 14.21
CA ASP A 255 26.84 -3.77 13.90
C ASP A 255 27.09 -5.28 14.06
#